data_AF-A0A0C3QLN7-F1
#
_entry.id   AF-A0A0C3QLN7-F1
#
_cell.length_a   1.000
_cell.length_b   1.000
_cell.length_c   1.000
_cell.angle_alpha   90.00
_cell.angle_beta   90.00
_cell.angle_gamma   90.00
#
_symmetry.space_group_name_H-M   'P 1'
#
loop_
_entity.id
_entity.type
_entity.pdbx_description
1 polymer ?
#
loop_
_entity_poly.entity_id
_entity_poly.type
_entity_poly.pdbx_seq_one_letter_code
_entity_poly.pdbx_strand_id
1 'polypeptide(L)'
;MSKAKEVDDTACFSEICEKEAAESDAKFCGKYDKSLNMPVLLILAGLFSTVNTSFITSQQQTVNQDPTEITHTLLKVMIHTVPCPSIALTVQAPSTELTNRVLHSLNIVEKIILSALVASLGVEGVGARAVSYKDKARTFLLPLSVLKVWTTVWDLHQTRHIWGNAENWITRNSRWSTKHSEVADRICQRLLISAWSGHLAGFTATDDPIASIAGYASNKWLNDRHIQQVQDILRHQLNLDASLQSRWIIEDVFFSQRVQEAYQVHEDGIPKSMARWLDRVGEELATGRKQTVIGVVHVGGNHWVAFAIDFPSRSISFGDPLGTKIPDGVIASFKWWTSRYHSEAFSTTQLQVTHQQDSVSCRILALNALQHLLSTKTRPYPLISSNPSSLSLSRLQHFDSVLQWHLSQYQRETDHFNPPNTRSSTWSHNTGNDEDGIECIGIQMPSPTSRAKWTRGQHSVVIEIRDSPSASPSRSSSAPPSEPPISSSPQGHLVSHESNT
;
A
#
# COMPACT_ATOMS: atom_id res chain seq x y z
N MET A 1 19.36 47.11 7.58
CA MET A 1 19.53 45.76 8.15
C MET A 1 18.34 45.46 9.04
N SER A 2 17.35 44.75 8.52
CA SER A 2 16.19 44.27 9.28
C SER A 2 16.22 42.74 9.20
N LYS A 3 16.44 42.07 10.34
CA LYS A 3 16.33 40.61 10.43
C LYS A 3 14.84 40.27 10.35
N ALA A 4 14.40 39.77 9.20
CA ALA A 4 13.09 39.15 9.09
C ALA A 4 13.05 37.96 10.05
N LYS A 5 12.07 37.98 10.95
CA LYS A 5 11.82 36.94 11.95
C LYS A 5 11.29 35.72 11.21
N GLU A 6 12.15 34.73 11.01
CA GLU A 6 11.79 33.42 10.48
C GLU A 6 10.73 32.83 11.42
N VAL A 7 9.51 32.67 10.90
CA VAL A 7 8.39 32.06 11.63
C VAL A 7 8.58 30.57 11.53
N ASP A 8 8.62 29.89 12.68
CA ASP A 8 8.76 28.45 12.77
C ASP A 8 7.46 27.76 12.31
N ASP A 9 7.38 27.46 11.02
CA ASP A 9 6.23 26.79 10.40
C ASP A 9 5.99 25.37 10.98
N THR A 10 6.98 24.78 11.66
CA THR A 10 6.84 23.50 12.38
C THR A 10 5.90 23.61 13.57
N ALA A 11 5.93 24.74 14.28
CA ALA A 11 5.03 25.00 15.41
C ALA A 11 3.57 25.13 14.94
N CYS A 12 3.35 25.69 13.75
CA CYS A 12 2.04 25.86 13.13
C CYS A 12 1.37 24.51 12.80
N PHE A 13 2.14 23.54 12.28
CA PHE A 13 1.61 22.21 11.97
C PHE A 13 1.20 21.44 13.24
N SER A 14 2.04 21.46 14.27
CA SER A 14 1.71 20.83 15.57
C SER A 14 0.44 21.43 16.17
N GLU A 15 0.29 22.76 16.12
CA GLU A 15 -0.89 23.46 16.62
C GLU A 15 -2.16 23.13 15.82
N ILE A 16 -2.05 22.96 14.50
CA ILE A 16 -3.15 22.51 13.64
C ILE A 16 -3.54 21.06 13.95
N CYS A 17 -2.57 20.15 14.11
CA CYS A 17 -2.84 18.76 14.47
C CYS A 17 -3.49 18.63 15.86
N GLU A 18 -3.02 19.40 16.84
CA GLU A 18 -3.61 19.44 18.18
C GLU A 18 -5.05 19.97 18.15
N LYS A 19 -5.30 21.01 17.36
CA LYS A 19 -6.63 21.58 17.20
C LYS A 19 -7.59 20.63 16.47
N GLU A 20 -7.15 19.95 15.42
CA GLU A 20 -7.98 19.04 14.64
C GLU A 20 -8.25 17.73 15.39
N ALA A 21 -7.29 17.27 16.21
CA ALA A 21 -7.51 16.22 17.19
C ALA A 21 -8.58 16.66 18.21
N ALA A 22 -8.47 17.86 18.78
CA ALA A 22 -9.45 18.38 19.73
C ALA A 22 -10.86 18.57 19.12
N GLU A 23 -10.96 19.03 17.87
CA GLU A 23 -12.24 19.17 17.16
C GLU A 23 -12.85 17.80 16.79
N SER A 24 -12.01 16.84 16.38
CA SER A 24 -12.43 15.45 16.13
C SER A 24 -12.89 14.77 17.41
N ASP A 25 -12.18 14.99 18.52
CA ASP A 25 -12.56 14.52 19.85
C ASP A 25 -13.89 15.14 20.27
N ALA A 26 -14.08 16.46 20.11
CA ALA A 26 -15.33 17.13 20.43
C ALA A 26 -16.51 16.64 19.56
N LYS A 27 -16.28 16.41 18.26
CA LYS A 27 -17.30 15.88 17.33
C LYS A 27 -17.62 14.41 17.64
N PHE A 28 -16.63 13.61 18.00
CA PHE A 28 -16.80 12.24 18.46
C PHE A 28 -17.60 12.22 19.77
N CYS A 29 -17.24 13.04 20.76
CA CYS A 29 -17.97 13.19 22.01
C CYS A 29 -19.43 13.61 21.77
N GLY A 30 -19.67 14.62 20.92
CA GLY A 30 -21.03 15.10 20.61
C GLY A 30 -21.90 14.12 19.82
N LYS A 31 -21.30 13.29 18.95
CA LYS A 31 -22.03 12.26 18.17
C LYS A 31 -22.48 11.08 19.04
N TYR A 32 -21.80 10.83 20.16
CA TYR A 32 -22.02 9.68 21.02
C TYR A 32 -22.57 10.02 22.42
N ASP A 33 -22.80 11.30 22.71
CA ASP A 33 -23.33 11.86 23.97
C ASP A 33 -24.68 11.28 24.43
N LYS A 34 -25.45 10.66 23.52
CA LYS A 34 -26.76 10.07 23.83
C LYS A 34 -26.83 8.54 23.79
N SER A 35 -25.78 7.83 23.37
CA SER A 35 -25.83 6.36 23.24
C SER A 35 -24.60 5.59 23.75
N LEU A 36 -23.49 6.25 24.09
CA LEU A 36 -22.37 5.61 24.75
C LEU A 36 -22.26 6.02 26.22
N ASN A 37 -22.13 5.01 27.07
CA ASN A 37 -21.82 5.15 28.49
C ASN A 37 -20.54 6.00 28.66
N MET A 38 -20.62 7.12 29.40
CA MET A 38 -19.49 8.01 29.78
C MET A 38 -18.17 7.28 30.15
N PRO A 39 -18.19 6.09 30.79
CA PRO A 39 -16.99 5.30 31.01
C PRO A 39 -16.21 4.94 29.73
N VAL A 40 -16.87 4.73 28.60
CA VAL A 40 -16.23 4.39 27.31
C VAL A 40 -15.52 5.60 26.68
N LEU A 41 -16.06 6.80 26.87
CA LEU A 41 -15.42 8.04 26.43
C LEU A 41 -14.15 8.32 27.24
N LEU A 42 -14.21 8.12 28.56
CA LEU A 42 -13.06 8.25 29.46
C LEU A 42 -11.99 7.16 29.21
N ILE A 43 -12.39 5.97 28.74
CA ILE A 43 -11.48 4.91 28.26
C ILE A 43 -10.67 5.38 27.06
N LEU A 44 -11.33 5.96 26.06
CA LEU A 44 -10.67 6.39 24.82
C LEU A 44 -9.76 7.60 25.05
N ALA A 45 -10.16 8.55 25.90
CA ALA A 45 -9.33 9.71 26.28
C ALA A 45 -8.08 9.31 27.09
N GLY A 46 -8.20 8.34 28.01
CA GLY A 46 -7.07 7.81 28.78
C GLY A 46 -6.06 7.03 27.93
N LEU A 47 -6.55 6.28 26.93
CA LEU A 47 -5.72 5.61 25.91
C LEU A 47 -4.91 6.63 25.09
N PHE A 48 -5.53 7.73 24.66
CA PHE A 48 -4.86 8.76 23.85
C PHE A 48 -3.75 9.49 24.60
N SER A 49 -3.98 9.88 25.86
CA SER A 49 -3.02 10.60 26.69
C SER A 49 -1.76 9.77 27.00
N THR A 50 -1.93 8.48 27.31
CA THR A 50 -0.85 7.60 27.79
C THR A 50 0.08 7.13 26.67
N VAL A 51 -0.46 6.91 25.46
CA VAL A 51 0.35 6.58 24.26
C VAL A 51 1.27 7.75 23.90
N ASN A 52 0.84 8.99 24.12
CA ASN A 52 1.66 10.16 23.88
C ASN A 52 2.86 10.25 24.85
N THR A 53 2.66 9.86 26.12
CA THR A 53 3.71 9.96 27.16
C THR A 53 4.77 8.86 27.09
N SER A 54 4.36 7.62 26.78
CA SER A 54 5.29 6.47 26.65
C SER A 54 6.14 6.52 25.37
N PHE A 55 5.65 7.21 24.35
CA PHE A 55 6.36 7.46 23.10
C PHE A 55 7.57 8.40 23.28
N ILE A 56 7.46 9.40 24.15
CA ILE A 56 8.55 10.36 24.44
C ILE A 56 9.71 9.68 25.20
N THR A 57 9.43 8.62 25.95
CA THR A 57 10.40 7.97 26.84
C THR A 57 11.20 6.83 26.19
N SER A 58 10.77 6.28 25.05
CA SER A 58 11.39 5.09 24.43
C SER A 58 12.40 5.37 23.30
N GLN A 59 12.69 6.64 22.99
CA GLN A 59 13.62 7.06 21.93
C GLN A 59 15.13 6.96 22.28
N GLN A 60 15.53 6.11 23.23
CA GLN A 60 16.95 5.93 23.59
C GLN A 60 17.35 4.45 23.63
N GLN A 61 18.00 4.00 22.55
CA GLN A 61 19.09 3.00 22.46
C GLN A 61 18.95 2.02 21.29
N THR A 62 20.04 1.87 20.54
CA THR A 62 20.23 0.98 19.38
C THR A 62 21.32 -0.05 19.68
N VAL A 63 21.26 -1.24 19.05
CA VAL A 63 22.35 -1.91 18.30
C VAL A 63 21.91 -3.30 17.77
N ASN A 64 22.59 -3.65 16.67
CA ASN A 64 22.43 -4.61 15.58
C ASN A 64 22.90 -6.06 15.87
N GLN A 65 22.04 -7.08 15.65
CA GLN A 65 22.40 -8.50 15.38
C GLN A 65 21.27 -9.22 14.61
N ASP A 66 21.59 -10.37 13.99
CA ASP A 66 20.75 -11.16 13.06
C ASP A 66 19.36 -11.50 13.64
N PRO A 67 18.26 -11.01 13.03
CA PRO A 67 16.94 -11.03 13.64
C PRO A 67 16.31 -12.42 13.75
N THR A 68 16.63 -13.40 12.91
CA THR A 68 15.77 -14.61 12.82
C THR A 68 16.11 -15.65 13.89
N GLU A 69 17.38 -15.87 14.18
CA GLU A 69 17.83 -16.84 15.20
C GLU A 69 17.69 -16.28 16.63
N ILE A 70 17.91 -14.97 16.77
CA ILE A 70 17.68 -14.22 18.00
C ILE A 70 16.18 -14.14 18.30
N THR A 71 15.31 -13.90 17.30
CA THR A 71 13.85 -13.88 17.53
C THR A 71 13.35 -15.24 17.99
N HIS A 72 13.84 -16.34 17.42
CA HIS A 72 13.40 -17.69 17.82
C HIS A 72 13.88 -18.07 19.23
N THR A 73 15.10 -17.66 19.59
CA THR A 73 15.69 -17.89 20.92
C THR A 73 15.09 -16.95 21.98
N LEU A 74 14.88 -15.67 21.65
CA LEU A 74 14.13 -14.73 22.50
C LEU A 74 12.67 -15.15 22.65
N LEU A 75 12.00 -15.67 21.63
CA LEU A 75 10.63 -16.19 21.78
C LEU A 75 10.58 -17.36 22.77
N LYS A 76 11.50 -18.32 22.67
CA LYS A 76 11.60 -19.43 23.63
C LYS A 76 11.94 -18.98 25.05
N VAL A 77 12.85 -18.01 25.19
CA VAL A 77 13.22 -17.44 26.49
C VAL A 77 12.06 -16.61 27.05
N MET A 78 11.43 -15.72 26.27
CA MET A 78 10.31 -14.87 26.69
C MET A 78 9.05 -15.66 27.06
N ILE A 79 8.77 -16.78 26.39
CA ILE A 79 7.69 -17.71 26.76
C ILE A 79 7.96 -18.37 28.13
N HIS A 80 9.22 -18.46 28.56
CA HIS A 80 9.62 -19.14 29.80
C HIS A 80 10.10 -18.21 30.93
N THR A 81 10.55 -16.98 30.66
CA THR A 81 11.18 -16.10 31.66
C THR A 81 10.43 -14.82 31.97
N VAL A 82 9.42 -14.42 31.17
CA VAL A 82 8.59 -13.26 31.50
C VAL A 82 7.34 -13.78 32.21
N PRO A 83 7.00 -13.29 33.43
CA PRO A 83 5.69 -13.54 34.02
C PRO A 83 4.64 -12.83 33.17
N CYS A 84 4.24 -13.48 32.08
CA CYS A 84 3.18 -13.02 31.21
C CYS A 84 1.85 -13.20 31.97
N PRO A 85 0.98 -12.18 32.02
CA PRO A 85 -0.36 -12.37 32.57
C PRO A 85 -1.02 -13.56 31.86
N SER A 86 -1.44 -14.57 32.62
CA SER A 86 -2.05 -15.76 32.04
C SER A 86 -3.40 -15.40 31.44
N ILE A 87 -3.52 -15.54 30.12
CA ILE A 87 -4.77 -15.37 29.39
C ILE A 87 -5.42 -16.75 29.22
N ALA A 88 -6.65 -16.91 29.70
CA ALA A 88 -7.41 -18.15 29.56
C ALA A 88 -8.83 -17.86 29.09
N LEU A 89 -9.44 -18.75 28.30
CA LEU A 89 -10.85 -18.65 27.94
C LEU A 89 -11.70 -19.22 29.08
N THR A 90 -12.82 -18.56 29.37
CA THR A 90 -13.75 -19.03 30.40
C THR A 90 -15.21 -18.93 29.93
N VAL A 91 -16.03 -19.82 30.46
CA VAL A 91 -17.48 -19.86 30.27
C VAL A 91 -18.19 -18.86 31.20
N GLN A 92 -17.47 -18.29 32.17
CA GLN A 92 -18.02 -17.33 33.14
C GLN A 92 -18.36 -15.99 32.47
N ALA A 93 -19.37 -15.31 32.99
CA ALA A 93 -19.79 -14.00 32.49
C ALA A 93 -18.74 -12.92 32.81
N PRO A 94 -18.57 -11.92 31.93
CA PRO A 94 -17.60 -10.85 32.16
C PRO A 94 -17.97 -9.99 33.37
N SER A 95 -16.95 -9.54 34.11
CA SER A 95 -17.11 -8.57 35.20
C SER A 95 -17.25 -7.16 34.64
N THR A 96 -18.18 -6.36 35.16
CA THR A 96 -18.43 -4.98 34.71
C THR A 96 -17.36 -3.96 35.16
N GLU A 97 -16.36 -4.39 35.94
CA GLU A 97 -15.51 -3.49 36.72
C GLU A 97 -14.00 -3.75 36.50
N LEU A 98 -13.52 -3.67 35.25
CA LEU A 98 -12.16 -3.22 34.87
C LEU A 98 -11.87 -3.54 33.39
N THR A 99 -11.98 -2.55 32.50
CA THR A 99 -11.41 -2.66 31.14
C THR A 99 -10.19 -1.75 30.97
N ASN A 100 -10.15 -0.63 31.71
CA ASN A 100 -9.25 0.49 31.45
C ASN A 100 -7.80 0.20 31.83
N ARG A 101 -7.55 -0.42 32.99
CA ARG A 101 -6.18 -0.67 33.48
C ARG A 101 -5.44 -1.77 32.71
N VAL A 102 -6.17 -2.73 32.15
CA VAL A 102 -5.62 -3.88 31.42
C VAL A 102 -5.14 -3.48 30.02
N LEU A 103 -5.81 -2.50 29.40
CA LEU A 103 -5.46 -2.01 28.07
C LEU A 103 -4.06 -1.38 27.98
N HIS A 104 -3.49 -0.94 29.11
CA HIS A 104 -2.23 -0.20 29.15
C HIS A 104 -0.95 -1.07 29.21
N SER A 105 -1.06 -2.36 29.54
CA SER A 105 0.11 -3.22 29.83
C SER A 105 0.50 -4.18 28.71
N LEU A 106 -0.14 -4.06 27.56
CA LEU A 106 -0.06 -5.04 26.49
C LEU A 106 1.21 -4.87 25.63
N ASN A 107 2.07 -5.90 25.59
CA ASN A 107 3.41 -5.92 25.00
C ASN A 107 3.49 -6.81 23.73
N ILE A 108 4.55 -6.68 22.92
CA ILE A 108 4.71 -7.29 21.56
C ILE A 108 4.38 -8.81 21.44
N VAL A 109 4.61 -9.61 22.50
CA VAL A 109 4.32 -11.05 22.54
C VAL A 109 2.83 -11.36 22.32
N GLU A 110 1.96 -10.38 22.52
CA GLU A 110 0.52 -10.59 22.55
C GLU A 110 -0.14 -10.59 21.18
N LYS A 111 0.45 -10.05 20.10
CA LYS A 111 -0.22 -10.13 18.78
C LYS A 111 -0.39 -11.59 18.33
N ILE A 112 0.66 -12.40 18.49
CA ILE A 112 0.62 -13.83 18.11
C ILE A 112 -0.41 -14.56 18.97
N ILE A 113 -0.44 -14.28 20.28
CA ILE A 113 -1.39 -14.87 21.22
C ILE A 113 -2.82 -14.40 20.93
N LEU A 114 -3.05 -13.12 20.65
CA LEU A 114 -4.35 -12.53 20.32
C LEU A 114 -4.88 -13.05 18.99
N SER A 115 -4.04 -13.12 17.95
CA SER A 115 -4.43 -13.67 16.65
C SER A 115 -4.71 -15.18 16.74
N ALA A 116 -3.91 -15.94 17.48
CA ALA A 116 -4.16 -17.35 17.73
C ALA A 116 -5.45 -17.56 18.55
N LEU A 117 -5.69 -16.75 19.57
CA LEU A 117 -6.92 -16.78 20.37
C LEU A 117 -8.14 -16.44 19.52
N VAL A 118 -8.11 -15.37 18.73
CA VAL A 118 -9.20 -14.98 17.82
C VAL A 118 -9.46 -16.08 16.79
N ALA A 119 -8.42 -16.68 16.21
CA ALA A 119 -8.56 -17.78 15.26
C ALA A 119 -9.16 -19.03 15.93
N SER A 120 -8.69 -19.40 17.12
CA SER A 120 -9.22 -20.55 17.88
C SER A 120 -10.70 -20.39 18.28
N LEU A 121 -11.12 -19.15 18.58
CA LEU A 121 -12.52 -18.82 18.87
C LEU A 121 -13.43 -18.88 17.63
N GLY A 122 -12.88 -18.73 16.42
CA GLY A 122 -13.63 -18.79 15.17
C GLY A 122 -13.92 -20.21 14.66
N VAL A 123 -13.13 -21.21 15.09
CA VAL A 123 -13.25 -22.61 14.60
C VAL A 123 -13.98 -23.52 15.59
N GLU A 124 -13.89 -23.27 16.91
CA GLU A 124 -14.51 -24.13 17.95
C GLU A 124 -15.17 -23.36 19.12
N GLY A 125 -15.31 -22.03 19.03
CA GLY A 125 -15.73 -21.16 20.14
C GLY A 125 -17.20 -21.22 20.56
N VAL A 126 -17.87 -22.38 20.45
CA VAL A 126 -19.25 -22.58 20.90
C VAL A 126 -19.27 -22.74 22.44
N GLY A 127 -19.00 -21.66 23.18
CA GLY A 127 -19.23 -21.68 24.64
C GLY A 127 -18.47 -20.65 25.46
N ALA A 128 -17.30 -20.17 25.01
CA ALA A 128 -16.57 -19.14 25.75
C ALA A 128 -17.37 -17.83 25.80
N ARG A 129 -17.49 -17.22 26.99
CA ARG A 129 -18.22 -15.96 27.20
C ARG A 129 -17.32 -14.81 27.62
N ALA A 130 -16.15 -15.13 28.16
CA ALA A 130 -15.17 -14.14 28.60
C ALA A 130 -13.72 -14.64 28.42
N VAL A 131 -12.81 -13.67 28.37
CA VAL A 131 -11.37 -13.85 28.49
C VAL A 131 -10.99 -13.58 29.94
N SER A 132 -10.41 -14.57 30.61
CA SER A 132 -9.79 -14.41 31.91
C SER A 132 -8.41 -13.77 31.73
N TYR A 133 -8.22 -12.56 32.26
CA TYR A 133 -6.95 -11.85 32.31
C TYR A 133 -6.46 -11.77 33.76
N LYS A 134 -5.27 -12.30 34.05
CA LYS A 134 -4.71 -12.30 35.42
C LYS A 134 -3.62 -11.24 35.56
N ASP A 135 -3.88 -10.19 36.34
CA ASP A 135 -2.88 -9.18 36.73
C ASP A 135 -2.54 -9.31 38.22
N LYS A 136 -1.27 -9.67 38.48
CA LYS A 136 -0.73 -9.97 39.81
C LYS A 136 -1.60 -11.02 40.54
N ALA A 137 -2.43 -10.57 41.49
CA ALA A 137 -3.28 -11.42 42.32
C ALA A 137 -4.76 -11.37 41.94
N ARG A 138 -5.15 -10.59 40.92
CA ARG A 138 -6.55 -10.44 40.50
C ARG A 138 -6.77 -11.08 39.15
N THR A 139 -7.87 -11.81 39.04
CA THR A 139 -8.37 -12.33 37.76
C THR A 139 -9.56 -11.50 37.34
N PHE A 140 -9.48 -10.96 36.13
CA PHE A 140 -10.53 -10.18 35.48
C PHE A 140 -11.19 -11.02 34.41
N LEU A 141 -12.51 -10.98 34.33
CA LEU A 141 -13.26 -11.63 33.26
C LEU A 141 -13.71 -10.55 32.28
N LEU A 142 -13.11 -10.52 31.11
CA LEU A 142 -13.36 -9.51 30.09
C LEU A 142 -14.26 -10.10 29.00
N PRO A 143 -15.19 -9.32 28.43
CA PRO A 143 -16.01 -9.82 27.33
C PRO A 143 -15.12 -10.18 26.13
N LEU A 144 -15.51 -11.18 25.33
CA LEU A 144 -14.74 -11.57 24.13
C LEU A 144 -14.53 -10.41 23.13
N SER A 145 -15.41 -9.41 23.13
CA SER A 145 -15.24 -8.18 22.34
C SER A 145 -13.96 -7.41 22.66
N VAL A 146 -13.39 -7.60 23.86
CA VAL A 146 -12.10 -6.99 24.25
C VAL A 146 -10.97 -7.41 23.31
N LEU A 147 -11.00 -8.64 22.79
CA LEU A 147 -9.98 -9.14 21.86
C LEU A 147 -9.98 -8.35 20.54
N LYS A 148 -11.17 -7.98 20.05
CA LYS A 148 -11.30 -7.12 18.86
C LYS A 148 -10.72 -5.73 19.13
N VAL A 149 -11.08 -5.14 20.27
CA VAL A 149 -10.55 -3.83 20.69
C VAL A 149 -9.03 -3.86 20.81
N TRP A 150 -8.45 -4.87 21.46
CA TRP A 150 -7.00 -5.03 21.60
C TRP A 150 -6.31 -5.19 20.25
N THR A 151 -6.88 -6.00 19.36
CA THR A 151 -6.33 -6.17 18.00
C THR A 151 -6.35 -4.84 17.25
N THR A 152 -7.45 -4.09 17.31
CA THR A 152 -7.56 -2.76 16.69
C THR A 152 -6.58 -1.75 17.29
N VAL A 153 -6.48 -1.66 18.61
CA VAL A 153 -5.54 -0.75 19.29
C VAL A 153 -4.10 -1.10 18.94
N TRP A 154 -3.78 -2.39 18.88
CA TRP A 154 -2.47 -2.86 18.46
C TRP A 154 -2.14 -2.44 17.03
N ASP A 155 -3.06 -2.68 16.08
CA ASP A 155 -2.83 -2.31 14.68
C ASP A 155 -2.74 -0.78 14.50
N LEU A 156 -3.50 0.00 15.28
CA LEU A 156 -3.36 1.46 15.35
C LEU A 156 -2.00 1.90 15.88
N HIS A 157 -1.48 1.24 16.93
CA HIS A 157 -0.15 1.52 17.45
C HIS A 157 0.95 1.23 16.42
N GLN A 158 0.85 0.10 15.70
CA GLN A 158 1.78 -0.21 14.60
C GLN A 158 1.70 0.82 13.48
N THR A 159 0.49 1.21 13.10
CA THR A 159 0.25 2.24 12.08
C THR A 159 0.85 3.59 12.50
N ARG A 160 0.63 4.01 13.75
CA ARG A 160 1.23 5.23 14.32
C ARG A 160 2.76 5.17 14.30
N HIS A 161 3.36 4.03 14.67
CA HIS A 161 4.82 3.87 14.64
C HIS A 161 5.38 3.94 13.21
N ILE A 162 4.70 3.34 12.22
CA ILE A 162 5.09 3.43 10.81
C ILE A 162 5.06 4.90 10.35
N TRP A 163 3.98 5.63 10.65
CA TRP A 163 3.84 7.03 10.26
C TRP A 163 4.83 7.96 10.97
N GLY A 164 5.07 7.77 12.26
CA GLY A 164 6.07 8.56 13.00
C GLY A 164 7.48 8.38 12.43
N ASN A 165 7.83 7.18 11.96
CA ASN A 165 9.11 6.95 11.28
C ASN A 165 9.18 7.66 9.91
N ALA A 166 8.09 7.64 9.15
CA ALA A 166 8.00 8.34 7.88
C ALA A 166 8.08 9.86 8.06
N GLU A 167 7.36 10.43 9.01
CA GLU A 167 7.42 11.86 9.35
C GLU A 167 8.84 12.28 9.73
N ASN A 168 9.48 11.54 10.64
CA ASN A 168 10.88 11.80 11.02
C ASN A 168 11.85 11.69 9.83
N TRP A 169 11.57 10.83 8.86
CA TRP A 169 12.37 10.73 7.64
C TRP A 169 12.12 11.91 6.70
N ILE A 170 10.86 12.30 6.48
CA ILE A 170 10.47 13.45 5.66
C ILE A 170 11.10 14.74 6.21
N THR A 171 10.95 15.00 7.51
CA THR A 171 11.49 16.20 8.18
C THR A 171 13.01 16.30 8.12
N ARG A 172 13.71 15.16 8.13
CA ARG A 172 15.18 15.15 7.96
C ARG A 172 15.59 15.43 6.52
N ASN A 173 14.89 14.87 5.54
CA ASN A 173 15.23 15.01 4.11
C ASN A 173 14.71 16.33 3.51
N SER A 174 13.68 16.97 4.07
CA SER A 174 13.19 18.29 3.62
C SER A 174 14.27 19.37 3.66
N ARG A 175 15.24 19.23 4.57
CA ARG A 175 16.37 20.14 4.77
C ARG A 175 17.44 20.04 3.67
N TRP A 176 17.35 19.09 2.75
CA TRP A 176 18.39 18.86 1.74
C TRP A 176 18.38 19.89 0.61
N SER A 177 17.20 20.34 0.16
CA SER A 177 17.06 21.42 -0.81
C SER A 177 15.63 21.99 -0.79
N THR A 178 15.44 23.17 -1.40
CA THR A 178 14.11 23.78 -1.56
C THR A 178 13.10 22.82 -2.18
N LYS A 179 13.51 22.05 -3.20
CA LYS A 179 12.65 21.07 -3.86
C LYS A 179 12.25 19.91 -2.95
N HIS A 180 13.11 19.52 -1.99
CA HIS A 180 12.73 18.53 -0.98
C HIS A 180 11.67 19.10 -0.03
N SER A 181 11.88 20.33 0.45
CA SER A 181 10.91 21.03 1.30
C SER A 181 9.55 21.13 0.62
N GLU A 182 9.50 21.61 -0.63
CA GLU A 182 8.24 21.75 -1.37
C GLU A 182 7.48 20.43 -1.53
N VAL A 183 8.18 19.32 -1.79
CA VAL A 183 7.53 18.00 -1.90
C VAL A 183 7.08 17.52 -0.52
N ALA A 184 7.89 17.70 0.52
CA ALA A 184 7.54 17.37 1.89
C ALA A 184 6.29 18.13 2.35
N ASP A 185 6.20 19.43 2.08
CA ASP A 185 5.06 20.27 2.44
C ASP A 185 3.77 19.78 1.76
N ARG A 186 3.84 19.41 0.48
CA ARG A 186 2.68 18.82 -0.22
C ARG A 186 2.27 17.48 0.38
N ILE A 187 3.22 16.62 0.75
CA ILE A 187 2.91 15.36 1.42
C ILE A 187 2.20 15.63 2.75
N CYS A 188 2.73 16.53 3.59
CA CYS A 188 2.12 16.88 4.86
C CYS A 188 0.70 17.43 4.68
N GLN A 189 0.50 18.36 3.74
CA GLN A 189 -0.84 18.90 3.42
C GLN A 189 -1.83 17.82 2.99
N ARG A 190 -1.39 16.84 2.19
CA ARG A 190 -2.23 15.72 1.76
C ARG A 190 -2.51 14.73 2.88
N LEU A 191 -1.53 14.48 3.75
CA LEU A 191 -1.71 13.60 4.91
C LEU A 191 -2.71 14.18 5.92
N LEU A 192 -2.79 15.51 6.07
CA LEU A 192 -3.79 16.18 6.92
C LEU A 192 -5.23 15.85 6.51
N ILE A 193 -5.49 15.67 5.22
CA ILE A 193 -6.82 15.36 4.69
C ILE A 193 -7.01 13.87 4.37
N SER A 194 -6.04 13.02 4.71
CA SER A 194 -6.07 11.60 4.44
C SER A 194 -6.37 10.79 5.71
N ALA A 195 -7.02 9.65 5.56
CA ALA A 195 -7.22 8.73 6.67
C ALA A 195 -5.88 8.08 7.04
N TRP A 196 -5.54 8.03 8.33
CA TRP A 196 -4.27 7.45 8.78
C TRP A 196 -4.23 5.92 8.66
N SER A 197 -5.39 5.29 8.50
CA SER A 197 -5.60 3.85 8.38
C SER A 197 -6.66 3.55 7.32
N GLY A 198 -6.76 2.28 6.92
CA GLY A 198 -7.62 1.84 5.82
C GLY A 198 -6.80 1.44 4.60
N HIS A 199 -7.45 1.44 3.43
CA HIS A 199 -6.87 0.95 2.19
C HIS A 199 -6.60 2.10 1.20
N LEU A 200 -5.61 1.90 0.34
CA LEU A 200 -5.38 2.75 -0.81
C LEU A 200 -6.52 2.59 -1.82
N ALA A 201 -6.87 3.70 -2.47
CA ALA A 201 -7.94 3.78 -3.44
C ALA A 201 -7.37 4.03 -4.83
N GLY A 202 -7.97 3.43 -5.86
CA GLY A 202 -7.59 3.61 -7.27
C GLY A 202 -6.41 2.79 -7.75
N PHE A 203 -5.92 1.85 -6.95
CA PHE A 203 -4.85 0.95 -7.36
C PHE A 203 -5.41 -0.43 -7.67
N THR A 204 -4.70 -1.17 -8.51
CA THR A 204 -5.07 -2.53 -8.90
C THR A 204 -5.08 -3.49 -7.70
N ALA A 205 -4.21 -3.24 -6.71
CA ALA A 205 -4.27 -3.92 -5.42
C ALA A 205 -5.30 -3.23 -4.51
N THR A 206 -6.46 -3.85 -4.33
CA THR A 206 -7.57 -3.31 -3.53
C THR A 206 -7.32 -3.34 -2.03
N ASP A 207 -6.44 -4.23 -1.57
CA ASP A 207 -6.25 -4.53 -0.14
C ASP A 207 -4.93 -3.95 0.41
N ASP A 208 -4.38 -2.95 -0.27
CA ASP A 208 -3.14 -2.30 0.15
C ASP A 208 -3.43 -1.31 1.29
N PRO A 209 -2.85 -1.50 2.50
CA PRO A 209 -3.04 -0.54 3.57
C PRO A 209 -2.45 0.81 3.21
N ILE A 210 -3.12 1.92 3.53
CA ILE A 210 -2.57 3.26 3.27
C ILE A 210 -1.21 3.47 3.95
N ALA A 211 -1.00 2.90 5.13
CA ALA A 211 0.28 2.95 5.84
C ALA A 211 1.44 2.31 5.06
N SER A 212 1.18 1.50 4.03
CA SER A 212 2.23 0.91 3.20
C SER A 212 3.05 1.97 2.45
N ILE A 213 2.45 3.11 2.08
CA ILE A 213 3.15 4.18 1.33
C ILE A 213 4.22 4.89 2.17
N ALA A 214 4.18 4.73 3.50
CA ALA A 214 5.26 5.18 4.38
C ALA A 214 6.62 4.54 4.02
N GLY A 215 6.62 3.40 3.32
CA GLY A 215 7.85 2.78 2.80
C GLY A 215 8.64 3.66 1.84
N TYR A 216 7.98 4.56 1.09
CA TYR A 216 8.65 5.58 0.28
C TYR A 216 9.48 6.52 1.15
N ALA A 217 8.94 6.98 2.29
CA ALA A 217 9.62 7.81 3.28
C ALA A 217 10.54 7.01 4.22
N SER A 218 11.43 6.19 3.65
CA SER A 218 12.38 5.40 4.42
C SER A 218 13.65 5.13 3.60
N ASN A 219 14.66 4.50 4.20
CA ASN A 219 15.80 3.93 3.47
C ASN A 219 15.67 2.40 3.30
N LYS A 220 14.47 1.84 3.51
CA LYS A 220 14.22 0.41 3.39
C LYS A 220 14.00 0.04 1.93
N TRP A 221 14.08 -1.27 1.66
CA TRP A 221 13.68 -1.81 0.37
C TRP A 221 12.20 -1.55 0.16
N LEU A 222 11.87 -0.97 -1.00
CA LEU A 222 10.49 -1.00 -1.46
C LEU A 222 10.11 -2.45 -1.78
N ASN A 223 8.83 -2.76 -1.83
CA ASN A 223 8.34 -4.09 -2.22
C ASN A 223 7.46 -3.98 -3.47
N ASP A 224 6.94 -5.10 -3.92
CA ASP A 224 6.20 -5.25 -5.16
C ASP A 224 4.96 -4.34 -5.20
N ARG A 225 4.34 -4.08 -4.04
CA ARG A 225 3.21 -3.14 -3.91
C ARG A 225 3.58 -1.73 -4.34
N HIS A 226 4.76 -1.26 -3.93
CA HIS A 226 5.23 0.08 -4.29
C HIS A 226 5.51 0.17 -5.79
N ILE A 227 6.09 -0.87 -6.37
CA ILE A 227 6.35 -0.92 -7.82
C ILE A 227 5.02 -0.89 -8.58
N GLN A 228 4.06 -1.72 -8.17
CA GLN A 228 2.73 -1.78 -8.77
C GLN A 228 2.00 -0.44 -8.67
N GLN A 229 2.07 0.25 -7.53
CA GLN A 229 1.48 1.58 -7.33
C GLN A 229 2.03 2.60 -8.34
N VAL A 230 3.35 2.63 -8.54
CA VAL A 230 3.97 3.53 -9.52
C VAL A 230 3.59 3.12 -10.95
N GLN A 231 3.56 1.83 -11.27
CA GLN A 231 3.11 1.35 -12.58
C GLN A 231 1.64 1.70 -12.86
N ASP A 232 0.74 1.63 -11.86
CA ASP A 232 -0.66 2.04 -11.99
C ASP A 232 -0.80 3.53 -12.31
N ILE A 233 0.00 4.38 -11.64
CA ILE A 233 0.07 5.81 -11.97
C ILE A 233 0.56 6.01 -13.40
N LEU A 234 1.58 5.26 -13.84
CA LEU A 234 2.08 5.35 -15.21
C LEU A 234 1.05 4.87 -16.24
N ARG A 235 0.30 3.79 -15.95
CA ARG A 235 -0.81 3.33 -16.81
C ARG A 235 -1.87 4.41 -16.95
N HIS A 236 -2.23 5.06 -15.85
CA HIS A 236 -3.19 6.14 -15.90
C HIS A 236 -2.67 7.31 -16.74
N GLN A 237 -1.42 7.72 -16.55
CA GLN A 237 -0.80 8.79 -17.34
C GLN A 237 -0.72 8.45 -18.83
N LEU A 238 -0.41 7.20 -19.15
CA LEU A 238 -0.42 6.67 -20.52
C LEU A 238 -1.83 6.70 -21.12
N ASN A 239 -2.87 6.38 -20.35
CA ASN A 239 -4.26 6.45 -20.81
C ASN A 239 -4.75 7.89 -21.04
N LEU A 240 -4.12 8.90 -20.45
CA LEU A 240 -4.43 10.30 -20.70
C LEU A 240 -3.75 10.84 -21.99
N ASP A 241 -2.74 10.15 -22.51
CA ASP A 241 -2.03 10.52 -23.73
C ASP A 241 -2.31 9.50 -24.83
N ALA A 242 -3.20 9.83 -25.77
CA ALA A 242 -3.61 8.93 -26.86
C ALA A 242 -2.42 8.41 -27.70
N SER A 243 -1.35 9.21 -27.83
CA SER A 243 -0.16 8.81 -28.59
C SER A 243 0.64 7.73 -27.85
N LEU A 244 0.75 7.83 -26.52
CA LEU A 244 1.36 6.79 -25.71
C LEU A 244 0.43 5.59 -25.57
N GLN A 245 -0.86 5.82 -25.42
CA GLN A 245 -1.85 4.77 -25.27
C GLN A 245 -1.89 3.83 -26.46
N SER A 246 -1.83 4.35 -27.68
CA SER A 246 -1.83 3.50 -28.88
C SER A 246 -0.56 2.66 -29.04
N ARG A 247 0.54 3.04 -28.39
CA ARG A 247 1.85 2.42 -28.59
C ARG A 247 2.25 1.44 -27.48
N TRP A 248 1.97 1.78 -26.23
CA TRP A 248 2.61 1.15 -25.08
C TRP A 248 1.66 0.26 -24.26
N ILE A 249 2.22 -0.80 -23.68
CA ILE A 249 1.63 -1.63 -22.62
C ILE A 249 2.56 -1.55 -21.40
N ILE A 250 1.99 -1.29 -20.23
CA ILE A 250 2.73 -1.38 -18.95
C ILE A 250 2.21 -2.59 -18.20
N GLU A 251 3.03 -3.62 -18.11
CA GLU A 251 2.64 -4.87 -17.46
C GLU A 251 2.92 -4.87 -15.96
N ASP A 252 2.19 -5.71 -15.23
CA ASP A 252 2.32 -5.84 -13.78
C ASP A 252 3.66 -6.44 -13.36
N VAL A 253 3.97 -6.33 -12.07
CA VAL A 253 5.22 -6.86 -11.49
C VAL A 253 5.39 -8.38 -11.66
N PHE A 254 4.31 -9.10 -11.94
CA PHE A 254 4.29 -10.56 -12.07
C PHE A 254 4.44 -11.03 -13.52
N PHE A 255 4.44 -10.13 -14.51
CA PHE A 255 4.57 -10.48 -15.92
C PHE A 255 5.86 -11.21 -16.24
N SER A 256 6.98 -10.64 -15.83
CA SER A 256 8.28 -11.24 -16.07
C SER A 256 8.44 -12.59 -15.35
N GLN A 257 7.84 -12.73 -14.16
CA GLN A 257 7.81 -13.99 -13.43
C GLN A 257 7.01 -15.05 -14.21
N ARG A 258 5.81 -14.71 -14.68
CA ARG A 258 4.97 -15.65 -15.45
C ARG A 258 5.58 -16.04 -16.79
N VAL A 259 6.29 -15.14 -17.45
CA VAL A 259 7.08 -15.47 -18.66
C VAL A 259 8.16 -16.51 -18.34
N GLN A 260 8.87 -16.34 -17.21
CA GLN A 260 9.90 -17.29 -16.76
C GLN A 260 9.30 -18.63 -16.33
N GLU A 261 8.19 -18.64 -15.60
CA GLU A 261 7.47 -19.85 -15.21
C GLU A 261 6.96 -20.62 -16.44
N ALA A 262 6.35 -19.90 -17.39
CA ALA A 262 5.89 -20.51 -18.65
C ALA A 262 7.04 -21.11 -19.46
N TYR A 263 8.21 -20.46 -19.45
CA TYR A 263 9.42 -20.98 -20.08
C TYR A 263 9.94 -22.25 -19.38
N GLN A 264 9.82 -22.37 -18.07
CA GLN A 264 10.28 -23.57 -17.37
C GLN A 264 9.43 -24.81 -17.68
N VAL A 265 8.14 -24.64 -17.96
CA VAL A 265 7.18 -25.74 -18.18
C VAL A 265 6.74 -25.89 -19.64
N HIS A 266 7.39 -25.20 -20.58
CA HIS A 266 6.89 -25.12 -21.96
C HIS A 266 6.89 -26.47 -22.70
N GLU A 267 7.79 -27.39 -22.34
CA GLU A 267 7.85 -28.74 -22.89
C GLU A 267 6.68 -29.61 -22.38
N ASP A 268 6.26 -29.42 -21.13
CA ASP A 268 5.15 -30.13 -20.49
C ASP A 268 3.77 -29.51 -20.82
N GLY A 269 3.77 -28.29 -21.33
CA GLY A 269 2.58 -27.51 -21.65
C GLY A 269 2.25 -26.47 -20.60
N ILE A 270 1.98 -25.25 -21.06
CA ILE A 270 1.69 -24.09 -20.19
C ILE A 270 0.25 -24.18 -19.66
N PRO A 271 0.01 -23.94 -18.36
CA PRO A 271 -1.35 -23.85 -17.82
C PRO A 271 -2.22 -22.86 -18.60
N LYS A 272 -3.46 -23.26 -18.95
CA LYS A 272 -4.35 -22.46 -19.81
C LYS A 272 -4.60 -21.03 -19.31
N SER A 273 -4.68 -20.84 -18.00
CA SER A 273 -4.88 -19.51 -17.39
C SER A 273 -3.67 -18.59 -17.62
N MET A 274 -2.46 -19.12 -17.43
CA MET A 274 -1.20 -18.42 -17.67
C MET A 274 -1.00 -18.16 -19.17
N ALA A 275 -1.24 -19.16 -20.01
CA ALA A 275 -1.18 -19.04 -21.47
C ALA A 275 -2.09 -17.91 -21.97
N ARG A 276 -3.39 -17.93 -21.61
CA ARG A 276 -4.35 -16.90 -22.03
C ARG A 276 -3.91 -15.48 -21.68
N TRP A 277 -3.33 -15.29 -20.50
CA TRP A 277 -2.88 -13.98 -20.07
C TRP A 277 -1.66 -13.50 -20.87
N LEU A 278 -0.67 -14.37 -21.07
CA LEU A 278 0.52 -14.08 -21.89
C LEU A 278 0.19 -13.91 -23.38
N ASP A 279 -0.73 -14.73 -23.90
CA ASP A 279 -1.20 -14.72 -25.28
C ASP A 279 -1.91 -13.40 -25.60
N ARG A 280 -2.73 -12.85 -24.68
CA ARG A 280 -3.37 -11.54 -24.88
C ARG A 280 -2.34 -10.44 -25.14
N VAL A 281 -1.28 -10.37 -24.34
CA VAL A 281 -0.22 -9.35 -24.48
C VAL A 281 0.57 -9.58 -25.77
N GLY A 282 0.94 -10.83 -26.05
CA GLY A 282 1.66 -11.20 -27.27
C GLY A 282 0.87 -10.90 -28.55
N GLU A 283 -0.43 -11.20 -28.59
CA GLU A 283 -1.32 -10.92 -29.72
C GLU A 283 -1.52 -9.42 -29.95
N GLU A 284 -1.65 -8.60 -28.90
CA GLU A 284 -1.71 -7.14 -29.04
C GLU A 284 -0.46 -6.57 -29.72
N LEU A 285 0.72 -7.12 -29.40
CA LEU A 285 1.98 -6.71 -29.98
C LEU A 285 2.17 -7.27 -31.41
N ALA A 286 1.83 -8.54 -31.64
CA ALA A 286 1.93 -9.21 -32.95
C ALA A 286 1.02 -8.58 -34.01
N THR A 287 -0.18 -8.17 -33.62
CA THR A 287 -1.14 -7.47 -34.49
C THR A 287 -0.81 -6.00 -34.72
N GLY A 288 0.21 -5.46 -34.04
CA GLY A 288 0.57 -4.05 -34.11
C GLY A 288 -0.44 -3.10 -33.44
N ARG A 289 -1.44 -3.62 -32.72
CA ARG A 289 -2.35 -2.80 -31.90
C ARG A 289 -1.60 -2.07 -30.80
N LYS A 290 -0.52 -2.70 -30.33
CA LYS A 290 0.50 -2.14 -29.45
C LYS A 290 1.86 -2.45 -30.08
N GLN A 291 2.86 -1.67 -29.74
CA GLN A 291 4.20 -1.80 -30.32
C GLN A 291 5.23 -2.23 -29.28
N THR A 292 5.05 -1.77 -28.05
CA THR A 292 6.06 -1.96 -27.01
C THR A 292 5.40 -2.35 -25.68
N VAL A 293 5.92 -3.38 -25.02
CA VAL A 293 5.56 -3.71 -23.63
C VAL A 293 6.73 -3.41 -22.70
N ILE A 294 6.45 -2.80 -21.56
CA ILE A 294 7.45 -2.42 -20.56
C ILE A 294 7.04 -2.88 -19.17
N GLY A 295 8.03 -3.05 -18.30
CA GLY A 295 7.80 -3.44 -16.92
C GLY A 295 9.09 -3.63 -16.16
N VAL A 296 9.02 -4.40 -15.08
CA VAL A 296 10.20 -4.75 -14.29
C VAL A 296 10.33 -6.27 -14.13
N VAL A 297 11.56 -6.73 -13.95
CA VAL A 297 11.90 -8.12 -13.66
C VAL A 297 12.66 -8.23 -12.35
N HIS A 298 12.22 -9.17 -11.52
CA HIS A 298 12.90 -9.53 -10.27
C HIS A 298 13.98 -10.56 -10.58
N VAL A 299 15.23 -10.21 -10.31
CA VAL A 299 16.41 -11.01 -10.61
C VAL A 299 17.09 -11.42 -9.30
N GLY A 300 17.46 -12.69 -9.18
CA GLY A 300 18.24 -13.18 -8.02
C GLY A 300 17.52 -13.11 -6.67
N GLY A 301 16.19 -12.95 -6.66
CA GLY A 301 15.39 -12.86 -5.44
C GLY A 301 15.55 -11.57 -4.64
N ASN A 302 16.35 -10.62 -5.12
CA ASN A 302 16.66 -9.42 -4.36
C ASN A 302 16.90 -8.16 -5.22
N HIS A 303 16.85 -8.25 -6.55
CA HIS A 303 17.22 -7.16 -7.44
C HIS A 303 16.15 -6.87 -8.48
N TRP A 304 15.97 -5.61 -8.85
CA TRP A 304 14.94 -5.17 -9.80
C TRP A 304 15.57 -4.47 -10.99
N VAL A 305 15.16 -4.92 -12.17
CA VAL A 305 15.66 -4.48 -13.47
C VAL A 305 14.48 -4.01 -14.31
N ALA A 306 14.61 -2.90 -15.02
CA ALA A 306 13.60 -2.45 -15.99
C ALA A 306 13.74 -3.25 -17.29
N PHE A 307 12.64 -3.56 -17.97
CA PHE A 307 12.68 -4.14 -19.30
C PHE A 307 11.74 -3.41 -20.27
N ALA A 308 12.07 -3.49 -21.56
CA ALA A 308 11.23 -3.06 -22.67
C ALA A 308 11.35 -4.04 -23.83
N ILE A 309 10.23 -4.49 -24.39
CA ILE A 309 10.18 -5.37 -25.56
C ILE A 309 9.51 -4.57 -26.68
N ASP A 310 10.29 -4.18 -27.67
CA ASP A 310 9.83 -3.37 -28.80
C ASP A 310 9.71 -4.25 -30.05
N PHE A 311 8.47 -4.59 -30.42
CA PHE A 311 8.18 -5.51 -31.51
C PHE A 311 8.61 -4.95 -32.89
N PRO A 312 8.34 -3.67 -33.23
CA PRO A 312 8.81 -3.10 -34.49
C PRO A 312 10.33 -3.18 -34.69
N SER A 313 11.13 -2.93 -33.65
CA SER A 313 12.59 -3.01 -33.74
C SER A 313 13.15 -4.40 -33.45
N ARG A 314 12.32 -5.36 -33.03
CA ARG A 314 12.69 -6.71 -32.60
C ARG A 314 13.81 -6.67 -31.56
N SER A 315 13.61 -5.85 -30.52
CA SER A 315 14.58 -5.67 -29.44
C SER A 315 13.97 -5.94 -28.07
N ILE A 316 14.77 -6.57 -27.20
CA ILE A 316 14.50 -6.74 -25.77
C ILE A 316 15.58 -5.94 -25.04
N SER A 317 15.19 -4.80 -24.49
CA SER A 317 16.09 -3.91 -23.75
C SER A 317 15.98 -4.17 -22.25
N PHE A 318 17.11 -4.26 -21.55
CA PHE A 318 17.15 -4.34 -20.09
C PHE A 318 17.92 -3.17 -19.48
N GLY A 319 17.39 -2.58 -18.41
CA GLY A 319 17.99 -1.48 -17.66
C GLY A 319 18.28 -1.94 -16.24
N ASP A 320 19.49 -2.43 -16.01
CA ASP A 320 19.97 -2.87 -14.71
C ASP A 320 20.69 -1.72 -13.96
N PRO A 321 20.12 -1.21 -12.85
CA PRO A 321 20.77 -0.20 -12.04
C PRO A 321 22.13 -0.62 -11.47
N LEU A 322 22.40 -1.91 -11.24
CA LEU A 322 23.70 -2.40 -10.77
C LEU A 322 24.72 -2.61 -11.90
N GLY A 323 24.31 -2.42 -13.15
CA GLY A 323 25.16 -2.64 -14.32
C GLY A 323 25.62 -4.09 -14.49
N THR A 324 24.93 -5.06 -13.87
CA THR A 324 25.29 -6.47 -13.98
C THR A 324 24.75 -7.09 -15.27
N LYS A 325 25.38 -8.19 -15.69
CA LYS A 325 24.86 -8.96 -16.82
C LYS A 325 23.53 -9.61 -16.40
N ILE A 326 22.47 -9.41 -17.20
CA ILE A 326 21.20 -10.09 -17.00
C ILE A 326 21.41 -11.61 -17.15
N PRO A 327 20.89 -12.44 -16.22
CA PRO A 327 21.04 -13.89 -16.31
C PRO A 327 20.52 -14.45 -17.63
N ASP A 328 21.27 -15.37 -18.24
CA ASP A 328 20.95 -15.91 -19.55
C ASP A 328 19.57 -16.61 -19.59
N GLY A 329 19.13 -17.21 -18.47
CA GLY A 329 17.79 -17.80 -18.34
C GLY A 329 16.65 -16.78 -18.45
N VAL A 330 16.84 -15.56 -17.92
CA VAL A 330 15.86 -14.47 -18.06
C VAL A 330 15.82 -14.01 -19.52
N ILE A 331 16.98 -13.86 -20.18
CA ILE A 331 17.03 -13.48 -21.59
C ILE A 331 16.36 -14.56 -22.46
N ALA A 332 16.66 -15.84 -22.19
CA ALA A 332 16.11 -16.98 -22.92
C ALA A 332 14.58 -17.06 -22.77
N SER A 333 14.03 -16.84 -21.58
CA SER A 333 12.57 -16.87 -21.38
C SER A 333 11.85 -15.78 -22.16
N PHE A 334 12.41 -14.57 -22.20
CA PHE A 334 11.82 -13.48 -23.00
C PHE A 334 11.94 -13.74 -24.50
N LYS A 335 13.08 -14.23 -24.98
CA LYS A 335 13.27 -14.59 -26.40
C LYS A 335 12.32 -15.70 -26.83
N TRP A 336 12.20 -16.75 -26.02
CA TRP A 336 11.25 -17.83 -26.24
C TRP A 336 9.82 -17.28 -26.32
N TRP A 337 9.39 -16.45 -25.36
CA TRP A 337 8.05 -15.88 -25.37
C TRP A 337 7.80 -15.04 -26.63
N THR A 338 8.74 -14.18 -27.04
CA THR A 338 8.62 -13.39 -28.28
C THR A 338 8.55 -14.26 -29.55
N SER A 339 9.28 -15.40 -29.57
CA SER A 339 9.32 -16.30 -30.73
C SER A 339 7.97 -16.98 -31.04
N ARG A 340 7.05 -17.00 -30.05
CA ARG A 340 5.68 -17.50 -30.26
C ARG A 340 4.84 -16.60 -31.16
N TYR A 341 5.20 -15.32 -31.26
CA TYR A 341 4.41 -14.30 -31.94
C TYR A 341 5.12 -13.69 -33.15
N HIS A 342 6.40 -14.00 -33.32
CA HIS A 342 7.23 -13.44 -34.37
C HIS A 342 8.27 -14.47 -34.81
N SER A 343 8.39 -14.71 -36.12
CA SER A 343 9.30 -15.73 -36.66
C SER A 343 10.77 -15.35 -36.57
N GLU A 344 11.07 -14.05 -36.58
CA GLU A 344 12.44 -13.54 -36.52
C GLU A 344 12.90 -13.34 -35.07
N ALA A 345 14.18 -13.62 -34.82
CA ALA A 345 14.77 -13.52 -33.49
C ALA A 345 14.89 -12.07 -33.00
N PHE A 346 14.59 -11.86 -31.72
CA PHE A 346 14.78 -10.58 -31.06
C PHE A 346 16.23 -10.41 -30.59
N SER A 347 16.78 -9.22 -30.84
CA SER A 347 18.07 -8.79 -30.31
C SER A 347 17.95 -8.37 -28.85
N THR A 348 19.04 -8.46 -28.10
CA THR A 348 19.10 -7.96 -26.71
C THR A 348 19.91 -6.67 -26.69
N THR A 349 19.35 -5.64 -26.07
CA THR A 349 19.92 -4.29 -26.01
C THR A 349 19.94 -3.76 -24.57
N GLN A 350 20.62 -2.64 -24.35
CA GLN A 350 20.67 -1.99 -23.05
C GLN A 350 19.64 -0.86 -22.99
N LEU A 351 18.78 -0.86 -21.97
CA LEU A 351 17.95 0.29 -21.63
C LEU A 351 18.78 1.26 -20.77
N GLN A 352 18.63 2.56 -21.04
CA GLN A 352 19.29 3.58 -20.25
C GLN A 352 18.73 3.60 -18.83
N VAL A 353 19.62 3.54 -17.85
CA VAL A 353 19.31 3.56 -16.42
C VAL A 353 20.49 4.14 -15.67
N THR A 354 20.22 4.81 -14.55
CA THR A 354 21.29 5.28 -13.66
C THR A 354 21.93 4.12 -12.92
N HIS A 355 23.27 4.14 -12.88
CA HIS A 355 24.03 3.22 -12.05
C HIS A 355 23.83 3.50 -10.55
N GLN A 356 23.30 2.53 -9.83
CA GLN A 356 23.05 2.56 -8.40
C GLN A 356 24.36 2.57 -7.59
N GLN A 357 24.37 3.28 -6.46
CA GLN A 357 25.52 3.36 -5.55
C GLN A 357 25.21 2.87 -4.13
N ASP A 358 23.98 2.43 -3.86
CA ASP A 358 23.55 1.85 -2.58
C ASP A 358 23.05 0.41 -2.77
N SER A 359 22.48 -0.21 -1.73
CA SER A 359 21.93 -1.58 -1.79
C SER A 359 20.40 -1.64 -1.90
N VAL A 360 19.71 -0.50 -2.02
CA VAL A 360 18.24 -0.43 -1.80
C VAL A 360 17.47 0.25 -2.92
N SER A 361 18.14 1.02 -3.78
CA SER A 361 17.50 1.93 -4.73
C SER A 361 17.19 1.32 -6.10
N CYS A 362 17.45 0.03 -6.31
CA CYS A 362 17.21 -0.65 -7.60
C CYS A 362 15.78 -0.46 -8.11
N ARG A 363 14.80 -0.52 -7.21
CA ARG A 363 13.38 -0.34 -7.54
C ARG A 363 13.06 1.07 -8.03
N ILE A 364 13.55 2.10 -7.34
CA ILE A 364 13.35 3.50 -7.74
C ILE A 364 14.02 3.78 -9.08
N LEU A 365 15.23 3.26 -9.28
CA LEU A 365 15.99 3.48 -10.52
C LEU A 365 15.40 2.70 -11.70
N ALA A 366 14.92 1.47 -11.49
CA ALA A 366 14.21 0.72 -12.52
C ALA A 366 12.90 1.43 -12.93
N LEU A 367 12.10 1.90 -11.96
CA LEU A 367 10.90 2.68 -12.25
C LEU A 367 11.21 3.99 -12.98
N ASN A 368 12.30 4.66 -12.62
CA ASN A 368 12.75 5.87 -13.31
C ASN A 368 13.22 5.59 -14.74
N ALA A 369 13.87 4.45 -15.01
CA ALA A 369 14.20 4.05 -16.37
C ALA A 369 12.93 3.88 -17.23
N LEU A 370 11.85 3.33 -16.67
CA LEU A 370 10.55 3.24 -17.36
C LEU A 370 9.95 4.62 -17.62
N GLN A 371 9.97 5.52 -16.62
CA GLN A 371 9.53 6.90 -16.80
C GLN A 371 10.34 7.63 -17.86
N HIS A 372 11.66 7.45 -17.85
CA HIS A 372 12.58 8.03 -18.82
C HIS A 372 12.25 7.53 -20.23
N LEU A 373 12.01 6.22 -20.40
CA LEU A 373 11.61 5.63 -21.68
C LEU A 373 10.28 6.18 -22.21
N LEU A 374 9.32 6.46 -21.32
CA LEU A 374 8.04 7.08 -21.66
C LEU A 374 8.11 8.60 -21.83
N SER A 375 9.28 9.22 -21.67
CA SER A 375 9.42 10.67 -21.78
C SER A 375 9.08 11.17 -23.17
N THR A 376 8.26 12.21 -23.22
CA THR A 376 7.98 12.95 -24.44
C THR A 376 8.66 14.32 -24.40
N LYS A 377 8.70 15.03 -25.53
CA LYS A 377 9.21 16.42 -25.56
C LYS A 377 8.44 17.35 -24.62
N THR A 378 7.14 17.10 -24.45
CA THR A 378 6.27 17.91 -23.57
C THR A 378 6.33 17.47 -22.11
N ARG A 379 6.81 16.25 -21.83
CA ARG A 379 6.90 15.69 -20.49
C ARG A 379 8.22 14.93 -20.30
N PRO A 380 9.34 15.65 -20.08
CA PRO A 380 10.63 15.02 -19.89
C PRO A 380 10.74 14.40 -18.48
N TYR A 381 11.15 13.14 -18.40
CA TYR A 381 11.60 12.49 -17.17
C TYR A 381 13.09 12.22 -17.27
N PRO A 382 13.96 13.07 -16.69
CA PRO A 382 15.38 12.79 -16.70
C PRO A 382 15.71 11.55 -15.85
N LEU A 383 16.81 10.88 -16.19
CA LEU A 383 17.39 9.87 -15.31
C LEU A 383 17.82 10.52 -13.99
N ILE A 384 17.41 9.93 -12.87
CA ILE A 384 17.74 10.40 -11.53
C ILE A 384 19.24 10.20 -11.28
N SER A 385 19.94 11.17 -10.69
CA SER A 385 21.34 10.95 -10.31
C SER A 385 21.45 9.94 -9.16
N SER A 386 22.53 9.15 -9.12
CA SER A 386 22.77 8.12 -8.11
C SER A 386 23.08 8.65 -6.72
N ASN A 387 23.23 9.97 -6.55
CA ASN A 387 23.55 10.55 -5.26
C ASN A 387 22.35 10.40 -4.29
N PRO A 388 22.60 10.22 -2.98
CA PRO A 388 21.54 10.02 -2.00
C PRO A 388 20.45 11.09 -2.05
N SER A 389 20.82 12.37 -2.29
CA SER A 389 19.87 13.48 -2.38
C SER A 389 18.83 13.31 -3.47
N SER A 390 19.27 12.95 -4.66
CA SER A 390 18.37 12.75 -5.80
C SER A 390 17.48 11.51 -5.60
N LEU A 391 18.00 10.46 -4.96
CA LEU A 391 17.24 9.26 -4.64
C LEU A 391 16.16 9.52 -3.58
N SER A 392 16.49 10.21 -2.47
CA SER A 392 15.49 10.60 -1.46
C SER A 392 14.42 11.50 -2.05
N LEU A 393 14.80 12.47 -2.90
CA LEU A 393 13.83 13.32 -3.58
C LEU A 393 12.86 12.51 -4.44
N SER A 394 13.39 11.56 -5.23
CA SER A 394 12.55 10.69 -6.05
C SER A 394 11.58 9.86 -5.19
N ARG A 395 12.04 9.33 -4.06
CA ARG A 395 11.16 8.62 -3.11
C ARG A 395 10.03 9.51 -2.59
N LEU A 396 10.33 10.76 -2.19
CA LEU A 396 9.30 11.74 -1.80
C LEU A 396 8.33 12.03 -2.94
N GLN A 397 8.82 12.18 -4.17
CA GLN A 397 7.97 12.45 -5.33
C GLN A 397 7.03 11.27 -5.64
N HIS A 398 7.51 10.03 -5.51
CA HIS A 398 6.66 8.85 -5.65
C HIS A 398 5.62 8.77 -4.54
N PHE A 399 5.99 9.08 -3.29
CA PHE A 399 5.03 9.20 -2.19
C PHE A 399 3.95 10.24 -2.52
N ASP A 400 4.31 11.48 -2.80
CA ASP A 400 3.37 12.55 -3.15
C ASP A 400 2.44 12.13 -4.29
N SER A 401 2.97 11.47 -5.33
CA SER A 401 2.19 10.99 -6.48
C SER A 401 1.16 9.91 -6.09
N VAL A 402 1.56 8.93 -5.26
CA VAL A 402 0.67 7.86 -4.78
C VAL A 402 -0.43 8.43 -3.88
N LEU A 403 -0.06 9.35 -2.97
CA LEU A 403 -1.01 9.98 -2.07
C LEU A 403 -1.98 10.91 -2.83
N GLN A 404 -1.49 11.66 -3.81
CA GLN A 404 -2.32 12.46 -4.70
C GLN A 404 -3.33 11.59 -5.46
N TRP A 405 -2.88 10.47 -6.02
CA TRP A 405 -3.74 9.55 -6.75
C TRP A 405 -4.85 9.00 -5.86
N HIS A 406 -4.49 8.52 -4.67
CA HIS A 406 -5.43 8.02 -3.67
C HIS A 406 -6.53 9.03 -3.34
N LEU A 407 -6.15 10.28 -3.02
CA LEU A 407 -7.11 11.34 -2.70
C LEU A 407 -8.01 11.70 -3.90
N SER A 408 -7.48 11.65 -5.12
CA SER A 408 -8.25 11.96 -6.33
C SER A 408 -9.39 10.96 -6.60
N GLN A 409 -9.30 9.72 -6.09
CA GLN A 409 -10.37 8.75 -6.27
C GLN A 409 -11.57 9.03 -5.38
N TYR A 410 -11.33 9.40 -4.12
CA TYR A 410 -12.43 9.77 -3.22
C TYR A 410 -13.22 10.95 -3.76
N GLN A 411 -12.55 11.93 -4.38
CA GLN A 411 -13.24 13.06 -4.99
C GLN A 411 -14.18 12.60 -6.11
N ARG A 412 -13.75 11.68 -6.98
CA ARG A 412 -14.58 11.14 -8.06
C ARG A 412 -15.79 10.39 -7.54
N GLU A 413 -15.62 9.60 -6.48
CA GLU A 413 -16.72 8.89 -5.83
C GLU A 413 -17.74 9.87 -5.27
N THR A 414 -17.30 10.92 -4.56
CA THR A 414 -18.21 11.95 -4.02
C THR A 414 -18.94 12.74 -5.11
N ASP A 415 -18.28 12.98 -6.24
CA ASP A 415 -18.89 13.68 -7.39
C ASP A 415 -19.93 12.80 -8.09
N HIS A 416 -19.77 11.47 -8.08
CA HIS A 416 -20.77 10.53 -8.60
C HIS A 416 -22.02 10.42 -7.72
N PHE A 417 -21.88 10.55 -6.40
CA PHE A 417 -23.02 10.50 -5.47
C PHE A 417 -23.81 11.82 -5.40
N ASN A 418 -23.22 12.93 -5.84
CA ASN A 418 -23.89 14.21 -6.01
C ASN A 418 -24.08 14.49 -7.51
N PRO A 419 -25.02 13.79 -8.20
CA PRO A 419 -25.32 14.13 -9.58
C PRO A 419 -25.65 15.62 -9.63
N PRO A 420 -25.15 16.36 -10.63
CA PRO A 420 -25.42 17.78 -10.76
C PRO A 420 -26.93 17.97 -10.68
N ASN A 421 -27.35 18.64 -9.60
CA ASN A 421 -28.72 18.80 -9.20
C ASN A 421 -29.54 19.09 -10.46
N THR A 422 -30.49 18.18 -10.78
CA THR A 422 -31.41 18.31 -11.90
C THR A 422 -31.80 19.76 -12.04
N ARG A 423 -31.41 20.35 -13.18
CA ARG A 423 -31.69 21.74 -13.55
C ARG A 423 -33.08 22.12 -13.03
N SER A 424 -33.12 22.99 -12.02
CA SER A 424 -34.27 23.86 -11.82
C SER A 424 -34.47 24.56 -13.15
N SER A 425 -35.54 24.19 -13.85
CA SER A 425 -35.93 24.77 -15.13
C SER A 425 -36.38 26.21 -14.92
N THR A 426 -35.44 27.13 -14.75
CA THR A 426 -35.71 28.54 -15.05
C THR A 426 -35.63 28.69 -16.55
N TRP A 427 -36.81 28.78 -17.16
CA TRP A 427 -37.00 29.41 -18.46
C TRP A 427 -36.29 30.76 -18.45
N SER A 428 -35.21 30.90 -19.20
CA SER A 428 -34.63 32.21 -19.53
C SER A 428 -34.73 32.39 -21.03
N HIS A 429 -35.42 33.47 -21.41
CA HIS A 429 -35.60 33.91 -22.77
C HIS A 429 -34.27 34.11 -23.50
N ASN A 430 -34.35 33.73 -24.77
CA ASN A 430 -33.38 33.83 -25.83
C ASN A 430 -33.07 35.31 -26.15
N THR A 431 -31.80 35.72 -26.10
CA THR A 431 -31.24 36.80 -26.92
C THR A 431 -29.78 36.46 -27.22
N GLY A 432 -29.47 36.28 -28.49
CA GLY A 432 -28.16 35.84 -28.97
C GLY A 432 -27.09 36.94 -28.99
N ASN A 433 -25.84 36.50 -29.11
CA ASN A 433 -24.93 36.79 -30.22
C ASN A 433 -23.61 36.05 -30.01
N ASP A 434 -22.97 35.77 -31.14
CA ASP A 434 -21.74 35.01 -31.34
C ASP A 434 -20.51 35.59 -30.60
N GLU A 435 -19.56 34.72 -30.21
CA GLU A 435 -18.21 34.62 -30.79
C GLU A 435 -17.28 33.69 -29.96
N ASP A 436 -16.26 33.19 -30.65
CA ASP A 436 -15.31 32.11 -30.34
C ASP A 436 -14.56 32.18 -29.00
N GLY A 437 -14.24 30.99 -28.44
CA GLY A 437 -13.20 30.83 -27.42
C GLY A 437 -13.24 29.49 -26.69
N ILE A 438 -12.44 28.52 -27.13
CA ILE A 438 -12.15 27.30 -26.34
C ILE A 438 -11.13 27.67 -25.26
N GLU A 439 -11.62 28.03 -24.07
CA GLU A 439 -10.80 28.11 -22.85
C GLU A 439 -10.62 26.71 -22.23
N CYS A 440 -9.35 26.31 -22.07
CA CYS A 440 -9.00 25.18 -21.24
C CYS A 440 -9.28 25.52 -19.77
N ILE A 441 -10.13 24.75 -19.11
CA ILE A 441 -10.38 24.85 -17.66
C ILE A 441 -9.13 24.39 -16.92
N GLY A 442 -8.24 25.33 -16.63
CA GLY A 442 -7.17 25.16 -15.65
C GLY A 442 -7.74 25.29 -14.25
N ILE A 443 -7.74 24.21 -13.47
CA ILE A 443 -7.95 24.31 -12.02
C ILE A 443 -6.69 24.92 -11.41
N GLN A 444 -6.69 26.24 -11.29
CA GLN A 444 -5.64 26.98 -10.62
C GLN A 444 -5.86 26.92 -9.11
N MET A 445 -5.06 26.11 -8.43
CA MET A 445 -4.95 26.15 -6.97
C MET A 445 -4.43 27.55 -6.57
N PRO A 446 -4.97 28.18 -5.51
CA PRO A 446 -4.59 29.54 -5.14
C PRO A 446 -3.11 29.61 -4.74
N SER A 447 -2.42 30.66 -5.22
CA SER A 447 -1.07 31.04 -4.80
C SER A 447 -1.01 31.34 -3.30
N PRO A 448 0.04 30.93 -2.56
CA PRO A 448 0.14 31.13 -1.12
C PRO A 448 0.68 32.53 -0.81
N THR A 449 -0.08 33.57 -1.12
CA THR A 449 0.20 34.93 -0.63
C THR A 449 -1.10 35.68 -0.34
N SER A 450 -1.89 35.22 0.63
CA SER A 450 -2.68 36.11 1.50
C SER A 450 -3.30 35.34 2.66
N ARG A 451 -3.15 35.91 3.85
CA ARG A 451 -3.76 35.44 5.10
C ARG A 451 -5.25 35.77 5.06
N ALA A 452 -6.10 34.78 4.81
CA ALA A 452 -7.54 34.89 4.99
C ALA A 452 -7.97 34.04 6.18
N LYS A 453 -8.52 34.68 7.22
CA LYS A 453 -9.23 33.97 8.31
C LYS A 453 -10.55 33.47 7.75
N TRP A 454 -10.73 32.15 7.72
CA TRP A 454 -12.00 31.51 7.38
C TRP A 454 -12.70 31.04 8.66
N THR A 455 -13.91 31.53 8.89
CA THR A 455 -14.88 30.97 9.86
C THR A 455 -15.74 29.94 9.14
N ARG A 456 -15.79 28.71 9.67
CA ARG A 456 -16.51 27.57 9.06
C ARG A 456 -17.98 27.56 9.51
N GLY A 457 -18.91 27.60 8.55
CA GLY A 457 -20.33 27.31 8.76
C GLY A 457 -20.59 25.81 8.86
N GLN A 458 -21.49 25.42 9.78
CA GLN A 458 -21.89 24.04 10.02
C GLN A 458 -22.92 23.59 8.98
N HIS A 459 -22.66 22.45 8.30
CA HIS A 459 -23.71 21.64 7.68
C HIS A 459 -23.59 20.21 8.22
N SER A 460 -24.65 19.74 8.89
CA SER A 460 -24.82 18.34 9.28
C SER A 460 -25.62 17.62 8.20
N VAL A 461 -25.08 16.51 7.69
CA VAL A 461 -25.79 15.55 6.85
C VAL A 461 -26.24 14.39 7.75
N VAL A 462 -27.54 14.13 7.78
CA VAL A 462 -28.16 12.98 8.45
C VAL A 462 -28.32 11.86 7.42
N ILE A 463 -27.75 10.69 7.69
CA ILE A 463 -27.92 9.48 6.87
C ILE A 463 -28.92 8.57 7.59
N GLU A 464 -30.08 8.37 6.99
CA GLU A 464 -31.09 7.40 7.42
C GLU A 464 -30.79 6.04 6.77
N ILE A 465 -30.67 4.99 7.59
CA ILE A 465 -30.56 3.61 7.11
C ILE A 465 -31.98 3.02 7.11
N ARG A 466 -32.48 2.64 5.92
CA ARG A 466 -33.73 1.87 5.79
C ARG A 466 -33.41 0.38 5.65
N ASP A 467 -34.03 -0.42 6.52
CA ASP A 467 -34.05 -1.88 6.40
C ASP A 467 -34.88 -2.32 5.19
N SER A 468 -34.35 -3.26 4.41
CA SER A 468 -35.08 -3.96 3.34
C SER A 468 -35.57 -5.33 3.81
N PRO A 469 -36.74 -5.79 3.35
CA PRO A 469 -37.44 -6.92 3.95
C PRO A 469 -36.95 -8.28 3.46
N SER A 470 -37.12 -9.23 4.38
CA SER A 470 -36.95 -10.68 4.29
C SER A 470 -37.40 -11.35 2.99
N ALA A 471 -36.53 -12.19 2.44
CA ALA A 471 -36.91 -13.25 1.49
C ALA A 471 -36.60 -14.63 2.08
N SER A 472 -37.50 -15.58 1.86
CA SER A 472 -37.42 -17.01 2.17
C SER A 472 -38.24 -17.77 1.11
N PRO A 473 -38.12 -19.10 0.95
CA PRO A 473 -36.90 -19.91 0.96
C PRO A 473 -36.85 -20.97 -0.19
N SER A 474 -35.71 -21.65 -0.27
CA SER A 474 -35.51 -23.07 -0.67
C SER A 474 -35.63 -23.51 -2.14
N ARG A 475 -34.52 -24.07 -2.66
CA ARG A 475 -34.56 -25.19 -3.62
C ARG A 475 -33.33 -26.11 -3.49
N SER A 476 -33.63 -27.34 -3.09
CA SER A 476 -33.03 -28.64 -3.44
C SER A 476 -31.52 -28.77 -3.66
N SER A 477 -30.88 -29.43 -2.69
CA SER A 477 -29.60 -30.13 -2.78
C SER A 477 -29.63 -31.28 -3.79
N SER A 478 -28.64 -31.34 -4.68
CA SER A 478 -28.28 -32.54 -5.44
C SER A 478 -26.86 -32.97 -5.04
N ALA A 479 -26.71 -34.27 -4.78
CA ALA A 479 -25.51 -34.92 -4.27
C ALA A 479 -24.37 -34.97 -5.30
N PRO A 480 -23.10 -34.98 -4.87
CA PRO A 480 -21.96 -35.18 -5.77
C PRO A 480 -21.74 -36.68 -6.06
N PRO A 481 -21.24 -37.04 -7.26
CA PRO A 481 -20.92 -38.42 -7.60
C PRO A 481 -19.59 -38.87 -6.97
N SER A 482 -19.60 -40.14 -6.59
CA SER A 482 -18.53 -40.96 -6.02
C SER A 482 -17.26 -41.05 -6.88
N GLU A 483 -16.11 -40.97 -6.21
CA GLU A 483 -14.76 -41.20 -6.75
C GLU A 483 -14.53 -42.66 -7.20
N PRO A 484 -13.77 -42.90 -8.28
CA PRO A 484 -13.28 -44.22 -8.65
C PRO A 484 -11.94 -44.57 -7.97
N PRO A 485 -11.59 -45.87 -7.85
CA PRO A 485 -10.55 -46.34 -6.96
C PRO A 485 -9.12 -46.11 -7.48
N ILE A 486 -8.22 -45.87 -6.53
CA ILE A 486 -6.78 -45.70 -6.70
C ILE A 486 -6.16 -47.03 -7.16
N SER A 487 -5.62 -47.02 -8.37
CA SER A 487 -4.79 -48.10 -8.94
C SER A 487 -3.37 -48.01 -8.35
N SER A 488 -2.99 -49.04 -7.61
CA SER A 488 -1.63 -49.31 -7.16
C SER A 488 -0.71 -49.63 -8.33
N SER A 489 0.40 -48.91 -8.47
CA SER A 489 1.53 -49.24 -9.35
C SER A 489 2.83 -49.39 -8.55
N PRO A 490 3.81 -50.13 -9.09
CA PRO A 490 4.69 -50.98 -8.29
C PRO A 490 6.04 -50.34 -7.92
N GLN A 491 6.65 -50.96 -6.90
CA GLN A 491 8.02 -50.74 -6.41
C GLN A 491 9.05 -50.73 -7.56
N GLY A 492 9.73 -49.59 -7.72
CA GLY A 492 10.93 -49.44 -8.54
C GLY A 492 12.20 -49.50 -7.70
N HIS A 493 13.08 -50.43 -8.07
CA HIS A 493 14.38 -50.69 -7.49
C HIS A 493 15.40 -49.54 -7.64
N LEU A 494 16.37 -49.54 -6.70
CA LEU A 494 17.60 -48.74 -6.63
C LEU A 494 18.35 -48.58 -7.97
N VAL A 495 18.94 -47.38 -8.17
CA VAL A 495 20.34 -47.25 -8.60
C VAL A 495 20.99 -46.05 -7.90
N SER A 496 21.93 -46.35 -7.02
CA SER A 496 22.94 -45.45 -6.48
C SER A 496 24.05 -45.26 -7.52
N HIS A 497 24.40 -44.00 -7.83
CA HIS A 497 25.63 -43.67 -8.55
C HIS A 497 26.55 -42.86 -7.64
N GLU A 498 27.63 -43.51 -7.20
CA GLU A 498 28.83 -42.87 -6.70
C GLU A 498 29.82 -42.62 -7.84
N SER A 499 30.42 -41.43 -7.79
CA SER A 499 31.85 -41.12 -8.01
C SER A 499 32.45 -40.92 -9.42
N ASN A 500 33.32 -39.89 -9.43
CA ASN A 500 34.45 -39.55 -10.31
C ASN A 500 34.08 -38.95 -11.68
N THR A 501 34.43 -37.71 -12.02
CA THR A 501 35.75 -37.02 -11.96
C THR A 501 35.55 -35.50 -11.97
#